data_AF-A0A6P2E808-F1
#
_entry.id   AF-A0A6P2E808-F1
#
_cell.length_a   1.000
_cell.length_b   1.000
_cell.length_c   1.000
_cell.angle_alpha   90.00
_cell.angle_beta   90.00
_cell.angle_gamma   90.00
#
_symmetry.space_group_name_H-M   'P 1'
#
loop_
_entity.id
_entity.type
_entity.pdbx_description
1 polymer ?
#
loop_
_entity_poly.entity_id
_entity_poly.type
_entity_poly.pdbx_seq_one_letter_code
_entity_poly.pdbx_strand_id
1 'polypeptide(L)'
;MNTMLNIERALAELDQAVGSAKPDRRAVPFYGPTLLASMSEKDQAMALHAEQARYQQDPEESAVHFCLTAAISLLEVSQVLLKQGTSMTPQERERQWKTLVVYTKTAGRSAYRAASILADQKDYEPLRPG
;
A
#
# COMPACT_ATOMS: atom_id res chain seq x y z
N MET A 1 -21.69 14.48 -11.95
CA MET A 1 -20.81 13.32 -11.74
C MET A 1 -20.46 13.26 -10.26
N ASN A 2 -20.83 12.19 -9.56
CA ASN A 2 -20.69 12.11 -8.10
C ASN A 2 -19.28 11.59 -7.75
N THR A 3 -18.38 12.49 -7.32
CA THR A 3 -16.99 12.16 -6.98
C THR A 3 -16.89 11.02 -5.96
N MET A 4 -17.80 10.97 -4.99
CA MET A 4 -17.84 9.92 -3.97
C MET A 4 -18.09 8.53 -4.58
N LEU A 5 -19.08 8.42 -5.48
CA LEU A 5 -19.41 7.18 -6.17
C LEU A 5 -18.26 6.68 -7.05
N ASN A 6 -17.51 7.59 -7.69
CA ASN A 6 -16.35 7.22 -8.49
C ASN A 6 -15.22 6.65 -7.63
N ILE A 7 -15.00 7.21 -6.45
CA ILE A 7 -13.97 6.73 -5.52
C ILE A 7 -14.34 5.35 -4.96
N GLU A 8 -15.60 5.13 -4.58
CA GLU A 8 -16.08 3.83 -4.10
C GLU A 8 -15.92 2.74 -5.17
N ARG A 9 -16.25 3.04 -6.44
CA ARG A 9 -16.02 2.12 -7.56
C ARG A 9 -14.54 1.84 -7.78
N ALA A 10 -13.70 2.87 -7.77
CA ALA A 10 -12.26 2.69 -7.95
C ALA A 10 -11.65 1.79 -6.88
N LEU A 11 -12.07 1.95 -5.62
CA LEU A 11 -11.60 1.09 -4.53
C LEU A 11 -12.04 -0.36 -4.71
N ALA A 12 -13.29 -0.61 -5.09
CA ALA A 12 -13.77 -1.97 -5.34
C ALA A 12 -12.97 -2.67 -6.47
N GLU A 13 -12.64 -1.96 -7.54
CA GLU A 13 -11.83 -2.49 -8.65
C GLU A 13 -10.37 -2.75 -8.22
N LEU A 14 -9.79 -1.85 -7.42
CA LEU A 14 -8.43 -2.00 -6.91
C LEU A 14 -8.32 -3.14 -5.88
N ASP A 15 -9.29 -3.30 -5.00
CA ASP A 15 -9.37 -4.43 -4.07
C ASP A 15 -9.49 -5.75 -4.82
N GLN A 16 -10.27 -5.79 -5.91
CA GLN A 16 -10.31 -6.95 -6.80
C GLN A 16 -8.96 -7.18 -7.49
N ALA A 17 -8.28 -6.15 -7.97
CA ALA A 17 -6.97 -6.30 -8.60
C ALA A 17 -5.92 -6.86 -7.63
N VAL A 18 -5.93 -6.39 -6.38
CA VAL A 18 -5.04 -6.88 -5.30
C VAL A 18 -5.44 -8.30 -4.85
N GLY A 19 -6.74 -8.60 -4.74
CA GLY A 19 -7.25 -9.91 -4.32
C GLY A 19 -7.23 -10.99 -5.42
N SER A 20 -7.24 -10.59 -6.69
CA SER A 20 -7.17 -11.49 -7.86
C SER A 20 -5.74 -11.78 -8.30
N ALA A 21 -4.76 -11.01 -7.82
CA ALA A 21 -3.37 -11.45 -7.83
C ALA A 21 -3.34 -12.80 -7.09
N LYS A 22 -3.22 -13.89 -7.85
CA LYS A 22 -3.33 -15.26 -7.33
C LYS A 22 -2.50 -15.33 -6.05
N PRO A 23 -3.07 -15.77 -4.91
CA PRO A 23 -2.26 -16.12 -3.77
C PRO A 23 -1.46 -17.35 -4.22
N ASP A 24 -0.24 -17.14 -4.72
CA ASP A 24 0.72 -18.21 -4.80
C ASP A 24 0.75 -18.81 -3.40
N ARG A 25 0.53 -20.11 -3.27
CA ARG A 25 0.48 -20.78 -1.95
C ARG A 25 1.87 -20.82 -1.27
N ARG A 26 2.89 -20.21 -1.90
CA ARG A 26 4.20 -19.83 -1.35
C ARG A 26 4.27 -18.36 -0.91
N ALA A 27 3.18 -17.60 -1.01
CA ALA A 27 3.11 -16.19 -0.66
C ALA A 27 3.17 -16.02 0.86
N VAL A 28 4.20 -15.31 1.31
CA VAL A 28 4.24 -14.67 2.62
C VAL A 28 2.94 -13.84 2.75
N PRO A 29 2.23 -13.91 3.89
CA PRO A 29 0.99 -13.16 4.05
C PRO A 29 1.24 -11.69 3.76
N PHE A 30 0.43 -11.07 2.91
CA PHE A 30 0.36 -9.61 2.86
C PHE A 30 -0.17 -9.15 4.22
N TYR A 31 0.71 -8.61 5.05
CA TYR A 31 0.30 -8.07 6.33
C TYR A 31 -0.17 -6.64 6.10
N GLY A 32 -1.48 -6.48 5.93
CA GLY A 32 -2.07 -5.14 5.90
C GLY A 32 -1.67 -4.33 7.14
N PRO A 33 -1.68 -2.98 7.07
CA PRO A 33 -1.19 -2.12 8.16
C PRO A 33 -1.82 -2.44 9.52
N THR A 34 -3.09 -2.87 9.52
CA THR A 34 -3.84 -3.31 10.70
C THR A 34 -3.33 -4.63 11.28
N LEU A 35 -2.92 -5.58 10.43
CA LEU A 35 -2.41 -6.88 10.83
C LEU A 35 -0.97 -6.75 11.37
N LEU A 36 -0.14 -5.92 10.72
CA LEU A 36 1.21 -5.60 11.19
C LEU A 36 1.21 -4.97 12.58
N ALA A 37 0.30 -4.02 12.83
CA ALA A 37 0.19 -3.34 14.12
C ALA A 37 -0.23 -4.27 15.28
N SER A 38 -0.77 -5.45 14.97
CA SER A 38 -1.18 -6.47 15.96
C SER A 38 -0.12 -7.54 16.23
N MET A 39 0.99 -7.54 15.47
CA MET A 39 2.07 -8.54 15.59
C MET A 39 3.18 -8.07 16.54
N SER A 40 3.91 -9.03 17.12
CA SER A 40 5.12 -8.72 17.89
C SER A 40 6.19 -8.09 17.00
N GLU A 41 7.08 -7.25 17.55
CA GLU A 41 8.15 -6.58 16.78
C GLU A 41 9.04 -7.59 16.03
N LYS A 42 9.25 -8.78 16.61
CA LYS A 42 10.02 -9.86 16.02
C LYS A 42 9.31 -10.48 14.80
N ASP A 43 8.00 -10.65 14.88
CA ASP A 43 7.20 -11.20 13.79
C ASP A 43 7.01 -10.16 12.66
N GLN A 44 6.93 -8.86 13.00
CA GLN A 44 6.97 -7.79 12.01
C GLN A 44 8.29 -7.78 11.24
N ALA A 45 9.43 -7.90 11.93
CA ALA A 45 10.75 -7.92 11.29
C ALA A 45 10.94 -9.14 10.37
N MET A 46 10.48 -10.32 10.80
CA MET A 46 10.53 -11.54 9.98
C MET A 46 9.61 -11.45 8.76
N ALA A 47 8.40 -10.91 8.93
CA ALA A 47 7.46 -10.67 7.84
C ALA A 47 8.06 -9.75 6.78
N LEU A 48 8.62 -8.62 7.20
CA LEU A 48 9.27 -7.65 6.32
C LEU A 48 10.47 -8.26 5.58
N HIS A 49 11.28 -9.09 6.24
CA HIS A 49 12.42 -9.76 5.59
C HIS A 49 12.00 -10.78 4.53
N ALA A 50 10.99 -11.60 4.81
CA ALA A 50 10.49 -12.59 3.87
C ALA A 50 9.78 -11.94 2.68
N GLU A 51 9.08 -10.84 2.94
CA GLU A 51 8.48 -9.96 1.94
C GLU A 51 9.56 -9.37 1.00
N GLN A 52 10.65 -8.86 1.57
CA GLN A 52 11.76 -8.26 0.83
C GLN A 52 12.54 -9.26 -0.04
N ALA A 53 12.66 -10.52 0.39
CA ALA A 53 13.26 -11.59 -0.40
C ALA A 53 12.44 -11.97 -1.65
N ARG A 54 11.09 -11.90 -1.57
CA ARG A 54 10.23 -12.11 -2.74
C ARG A 54 10.25 -10.93 -3.72
N TYR A 55 10.41 -9.70 -3.22
CA TYR A 55 10.50 -8.52 -4.08
C TYR A 55 11.70 -8.53 -5.03
N GLN A 56 12.75 -9.28 -4.67
CA GLN A 56 13.90 -9.51 -5.55
C GLN A 56 13.63 -10.57 -6.63
N GLN A 57 12.60 -11.42 -6.47
CA GLN A 57 12.29 -12.50 -7.40
C GLN A 57 11.38 -12.04 -8.56
N ASP A 58 10.42 -11.16 -8.28
CA ASP A 58 9.57 -10.51 -9.31
C ASP A 58 9.38 -9.02 -8.98
N PRO A 59 10.32 -8.17 -9.40
CA PRO A 59 10.34 -6.75 -9.05
C PRO A 59 9.21 -5.96 -9.72
N GLU A 60 8.76 -6.37 -10.91
CA GLU A 60 7.69 -5.69 -11.64
C GLU A 60 6.34 -5.96 -10.97
N GLU A 61 6.02 -7.22 -10.66
CA GLU A 61 4.80 -7.59 -9.93
C GLU A 61 4.76 -6.91 -8.55
N SER A 62 5.91 -6.86 -7.88
CA SER A 62 6.06 -6.22 -6.56
C SER A 62 5.84 -4.71 -6.64
N ALA A 63 6.38 -4.04 -7.66
CA ALA A 63 6.17 -2.61 -7.88
C ALA A 63 4.69 -2.30 -8.17
N VAL A 64 4.02 -3.14 -8.97
CA VAL A 64 2.57 -3.02 -9.23
C VAL A 64 1.79 -3.13 -7.91
N HIS A 65 2.09 -4.11 -7.07
CA HIS A 65 1.45 -4.29 -5.77
C HIS A 65 1.59 -3.06 -4.87
N PHE A 66 2.79 -2.49 -4.76
CA PHE A 66 3.03 -1.28 -3.97
C PHE A 66 2.33 -0.04 -4.53
N CYS A 67 2.25 0.08 -5.86
CA CYS A 67 1.50 1.15 -6.52
C CYS A 67 -0.01 1.06 -6.25
N LEU A 68 -0.59 -0.15 -6.36
CA LEU A 68 -2.02 -0.38 -6.06
C LEU A 68 -2.32 -0.09 -4.58
N THR A 69 -1.47 -0.54 -3.67
CA THR A 69 -1.60 -0.25 -2.23
C THR A 69 -1.56 1.25 -1.95
N ALA A 70 -0.65 2.00 -2.59
CA ALA A 70 -0.58 3.45 -2.46
C ALA A 70 -1.86 4.13 -2.98
N ALA A 71 -2.37 3.68 -4.12
CA ALA A 71 -3.59 4.22 -4.72
C ALA A 71 -4.82 4.00 -3.84
N ILE A 72 -4.99 2.79 -3.28
CA ILE A 72 -6.07 2.47 -2.34
C ILE A 72 -6.02 3.42 -1.14
N SER A 73 -4.86 3.54 -0.48
CA SER A 73 -4.70 4.43 0.68
C SER A 73 -5.04 5.90 0.37
N LEU A 74 -4.67 6.41 -0.82
CA LEU A 74 -5.00 7.79 -1.22
C LEU A 74 -6.49 7.97 -1.51
N LEU A 75 -7.15 6.96 -2.08
CA LEU A 75 -8.59 6.98 -2.32
C LEU A 75 -9.38 6.90 -1.01
N GLU A 76 -8.92 6.13 -0.03
CA GLU A 76 -9.50 6.10 1.33
C GLU A 76 -9.39 7.47 2.02
N VAL A 77 -8.21 8.12 1.95
CA VAL A 77 -8.04 9.49 2.45
C VAL A 77 -9.02 10.45 1.76
N SER A 78 -9.18 10.31 0.44
CA SER A 78 -10.11 11.13 -0.35
C SER A 78 -11.57 10.90 0.07
N GLN A 79 -11.99 9.65 0.33
CA GLN A 79 -13.32 9.37 0.88
C GLN A 79 -13.54 10.05 2.22
N VAL A 80 -12.57 9.93 3.14
CA VAL A 80 -12.71 10.50 4.48
C VAL A 80 -12.82 12.03 4.41
N LEU A 81 -12.08 12.69 3.52
CA LEU A 81 -12.17 14.13 3.29
C LEU A 81 -13.54 14.53 2.72
N LEU A 82 -14.07 13.78 1.74
CA LEU A 82 -15.39 14.06 1.15
C LEU A 82 -16.55 13.78 2.11
N LYS A 83 -16.38 12.84 3.05
CA LYS A 83 -17.36 12.50 4.09
C LYS A 83 -17.35 13.45 5.28
N GLN A 84 -16.47 14.46 5.33
CA GLN A 84 -16.44 15.44 6.43
C GLN A 84 -17.75 16.25 6.47
N GLY A 85 -18.69 15.80 7.30
CA GLY A 85 -19.89 16.53 7.66
C GLY A 85 -19.58 17.69 8.61
N THR A 86 -20.40 18.73 8.56
CA THR A 86 -20.26 20.00 9.30
C THR A 86 -20.29 19.87 10.83
N SER A 87 -20.52 18.67 11.38
CA SER A 87 -20.85 18.43 12.79
C SER A 87 -19.67 18.00 13.68
N MET A 88 -18.44 17.93 13.17
CA MET A 88 -17.28 17.56 13.99
C MET A 88 -16.81 18.72 14.88
N THR A 89 -16.52 18.43 16.14
CA THR A 89 -15.87 19.38 17.04
C THR A 89 -14.44 19.69 16.56
N PRO A 90 -13.85 20.84 16.96
CA PRO A 90 -12.48 21.19 16.59
C PRO A 90 -11.45 20.11 16.96
N GLN A 91 -11.62 19.46 18.11
CA GLN A 91 -10.72 18.41 18.60
C GLN A 91 -10.81 17.12 17.77
N GLU A 92 -12.02 16.72 17.38
CA GLU A 92 -12.23 15.56 16.51
C GLU A 92 -11.66 15.81 15.11
N ARG A 93 -11.82 17.03 14.60
CA ARG A 93 -11.23 17.44 13.32
C ARG A 93 -9.71 17.37 13.35
N GLU A 94 -9.09 17.86 14.43
CA GLU A 94 -7.63 17.78 14.60
C GLU A 94 -7.14 16.33 14.65
N ARG A 95 -7.82 15.46 15.41
CA ARG A 95 -7.50 14.02 15.46
C ARG A 95 -7.63 13.37 14.09
N GLN A 96 -8.71 13.66 13.36
CA GLN A 96 -8.93 13.15 12.02
C GLN A 96 -7.81 13.59 11.06
N TRP A 97 -7.41 14.86 11.09
CA TRP A 97 -6.33 15.36 10.25
C TRP A 97 -5.00 14.68 10.56
N LYS A 98 -4.67 14.47 11.85
CA LYS A 98 -3.48 13.70 12.25
C LYS A 98 -3.50 12.28 11.66
N THR A 99 -4.65 11.60 11.72
CA THR A 99 -4.83 10.28 11.11
C THR A 99 -4.66 10.31 9.59
N LEU A 100 -5.26 11.28 8.90
CA LEU A 100 -5.14 11.41 7.44
C LEU A 100 -3.69 11.69 7.00
N VAL A 101 -2.95 12.48 7.77
CA VAL A 101 -1.51 12.69 7.53
C VAL A 101 -0.74 11.38 7.66
N VAL A 102 -1.05 10.54 8.65
CA VAL A 102 -0.42 9.22 8.80
C VAL A 102 -0.72 8.34 7.59
N TYR A 103 -1.99 8.22 7.17
CA TYR A 103 -2.35 7.40 6.01
C TYR A 103 -1.73 7.89 4.71
N THR A 104 -1.68 9.21 4.50
CA THR A 104 -1.02 9.79 3.31
C THR A 104 0.48 9.48 3.31
N LYS A 105 1.15 9.53 4.47
CA LYS A 105 2.56 9.13 4.60
C LYS A 105 2.77 7.65 4.31
N THR A 106 1.86 6.78 4.77
CA THR A 106 1.90 5.35 4.46
C THR A 106 1.78 5.11 2.96
N ALA A 107 0.84 5.78 2.29
CA ALA A 107 0.71 5.73 0.83
C ALA A 107 1.99 6.18 0.12
N GLY A 108 2.57 7.30 0.56
CA GLY A 108 3.84 7.80 0.03
C GLY A 108 5.00 6.82 0.20
N ARG A 109 5.11 6.14 1.35
CA ARG A 109 6.12 5.10 1.58
C ARG A 109 5.92 3.89 0.67
N SER A 110 4.68 3.50 0.41
CA SER A 110 4.34 2.43 -0.53
C SER A 110 4.77 2.78 -1.95
N ALA A 111 4.41 3.97 -2.44
CA ALA A 111 4.83 4.46 -3.75
C ALA A 111 6.35 4.59 -3.87
N TYR A 112 7.02 5.07 -2.82
CA TYR A 112 8.48 5.15 -2.76
C TYR A 112 9.12 3.76 -2.86
N ARG A 113 8.58 2.75 -2.17
CA ARG A 113 9.07 1.36 -2.28
C ARG A 113 8.97 0.82 -3.69
N ALA A 114 7.86 1.07 -4.40
CA ALA A 114 7.73 0.69 -5.81
C ALA A 114 8.84 1.32 -6.66
N ALA A 115 9.09 2.63 -6.47
CA ALA A 115 10.14 3.34 -7.17
C ALA A 115 11.54 2.80 -6.85
N SER A 116 11.83 2.48 -5.59
CA SER A 116 13.09 1.87 -5.18
C SER A 116 13.31 0.50 -5.79
N ILE A 117 12.29 -0.39 -5.78
CA ILE A 117 12.38 -1.72 -6.39
C ILE A 117 12.74 -1.61 -7.88
N LEU A 118 12.07 -0.71 -8.61
CA LEU A 118 12.34 -0.48 -10.02
C LEU A 118 13.69 0.20 -10.30
N ALA A 119 14.18 1.02 -9.36
CA ALA A 119 15.49 1.66 -9.46
C ALA A 119 16.62 0.64 -9.24
N ASP A 120 16.50 -0.23 -8.24
CA ASP A 120 17.49 -1.25 -7.91
C ASP A 120 17.67 -2.28 -9.06
N GLN A 121 16.66 -2.47 -9.91
CA GLN A 121 16.77 -3.30 -11.12
C GLN A 121 17.75 -2.73 -12.16
N LYS A 122 17.99 -1.41 -12.19
CA LYS A 122 18.94 -0.82 -13.14
C LYS A 122 20.39 -1.18 -12.84
N ASP A 123 20.68 -1.54 -11.59
CA ASP A 123 22.02 -1.96 -11.16
C ASP A 123 22.24 -3.49 -11.32
N TYR A 124 21.19 -4.24 -11.67
CA TYR A 124 21.27 -5.67 -11.99
C TYR A 124 21.56 -5.87 -13.48
N GLU A 125 22.79 -5.60 -13.91
CA GLU A 125 23.26 -6.00 -15.24
C GLU A 125 23.55 -7.52 -15.19
N PRO A 126 22.76 -8.39 -15.87
CA PRO A 126 23.08 -9.81 -15.89
C PRO A 126 24.41 -9.98 -16.63
N LEU A 127 25.40 -10.58 -15.96
CA LEU A 127 26.66 -11.00 -16.54
C LEU A 127 26.42 -11.63 -17.91
N ARG A 128 26.78 -10.91 -18.98
CA ARG A 128 26.77 -11.47 -20.34
C ARG A 128 27.78 -12.62 -20.36
N PRO A 129 27.39 -13.84 -20.76
CA PRO A 129 28.37 -14.87 -21.02
C PRO A 129 29.15 -14.46 -22.28
N GLY A 130 30.46 -14.21 -22.10
CA GLY A 130 31.43 -14.09 -23.17
C GLY A 130 32.00 -15.45 -23.58
#